data_AF-A0A7V8YGM1-F1
#
_entry.id   AF-A0A7V8YGM1-F1
#
_cell.length_a   1.000
_cell.length_b   1.000
_cell.length_c   1.000
_cell.angle_alpha   90.00
_cell.angle_beta   90.00
_cell.angle_gamma   90.00
#
_symmetry.space_group_name_H-M   'P 1'
#
loop_
_entity.id
_entity.type
_entity.pdbx_description
1 polymer ?
#
loop_
_entity_poly.entity_id
_entity_poly.type
_entity_poly.pdbx_seq_one_letter_code
_entity_poly.pdbx_strand_id
1 'polypeptide(L)'
;MAVIWYGDRGELPELIEEVESLLPPGLAVTRAAETRAATENPGKAVLLVSEDEADLVADLEVCRDQLLDRTAPMVVFLMRGGTGQRQLAESPGFASWVRGSDPDPHQLAQIDRDTERAHFESETGATPEAWLAAERPSTTENLARHYRAWLLARR
;
A
#
# COMPACT_ATOMS: atom_id res chain seq x y z
N MET A 1 -2.66 -5.14 -5.14
CA MET A 1 -3.10 -4.33 -3.98
C MET A 1 -1.91 -4.15 -3.04
N ALA A 2 -1.81 -3.00 -2.37
CA ALA A 2 -0.78 -2.71 -1.39
C ALA A 2 -1.46 -2.34 -0.07
N VAL A 3 -0.87 -2.72 1.06
CA VAL A 3 -1.33 -2.31 2.38
C VAL A 3 -0.28 -1.37 2.97
N ILE A 4 -0.74 -0.23 3.48
CA ILE A 4 0.12 0.74 4.16
C ILE A 4 -0.30 0.79 5.62
N TRP A 5 0.67 0.52 6.49
CA TRP A 5 0.49 0.51 7.93
C TRP A 5 0.76 1.90 8.52
N TYR A 6 -0.18 2.45 9.28
CA TYR A 6 -0.02 3.72 9.99
C TYR A 6 0.01 3.52 11.51
N GLY A 7 0.75 4.37 12.21
CA GLY A 7 0.93 4.29 13.66
C GLY A 7 -0.15 5.04 14.44
N ASP A 8 -0.49 6.25 13.95
CA ASP A 8 -1.48 7.12 14.58
C ASP A 8 -2.51 7.65 13.57
N ARG A 9 -3.75 7.83 14.01
CA ARG A 9 -4.85 8.26 13.13
C ARG A 9 -4.68 9.71 12.64
N GLY A 10 -3.95 10.53 13.38
CA GLY A 10 -3.58 11.89 12.99
C GLY A 10 -2.58 11.96 11.83
N GLU A 11 -1.82 10.88 11.58
CA GLU A 11 -0.85 10.78 10.48
C GLU A 11 -1.54 10.40 9.15
N LEU A 12 -2.72 9.81 9.24
CA LEU A 12 -3.44 9.23 8.10
C LEU A 12 -3.72 10.24 6.96
N PRO A 13 -4.14 11.50 7.20
CA PRO A 13 -4.33 12.47 6.13
C PRO A 13 -3.05 12.80 5.36
N GLU A 14 -1.93 13.01 6.05
CA GLU A 14 -0.63 13.27 5.43
C GLU A 14 -0.18 12.06 4.62
N LEU A 15 -0.33 10.86 5.18
CA LEU A 15 0.03 9.61 4.52
C LEU A 15 -0.76 9.36 3.23
N ILE A 16 -2.05 9.69 3.23
CA ILE A 16 -2.89 9.61 2.03
C ILE A 16 -2.37 10.59 0.97
N GLU A 17 -2.09 11.84 1.33
CA GLU A 17 -1.56 12.84 0.39
C GLU A 17 -0.20 12.42 -0.19
N GLU A 18 0.67 11.84 0.65
CA GLU A 18 1.95 11.30 0.21
C GLU A 18 1.76 10.19 -0.83
N VAL A 19 0.90 9.21 -0.55
CA VAL A 19 0.62 8.11 -1.48
C VAL A 19 -0.01 8.62 -2.78
N GLU A 20 -0.92 9.60 -2.70
CA GLU A 20 -1.49 10.25 -3.89
C GLU A 20 -0.42 10.92 -4.75
N SER A 21 0.55 11.58 -4.12
CA SER A 21 1.64 12.26 -4.84
C SER A 21 2.56 11.30 -5.61
N LEU A 22 2.58 10.02 -5.24
CA LEU A 22 3.36 8.99 -5.92
C LEU A 22 2.63 8.43 -7.15
N LEU A 23 1.32 8.58 -7.24
CA LEU A 23 0.53 8.06 -8.36
C LEU A 23 0.86 8.81 -9.68
N PRO A 24 0.73 8.14 -10.84
CA PRO A 24 0.99 8.77 -12.12
C PRO A 24 0.13 10.02 -12.34
N PRO A 25 0.70 11.11 -12.90
CA PRO A 25 -0.07 12.32 -13.19
C PRO A 25 -1.19 12.00 -14.20
N GLY A 26 -2.42 12.44 -13.90
CA GLY A 26 -3.60 12.19 -14.74
C GLY A 26 -4.32 10.87 -14.45
N LEU A 27 -3.78 10.01 -13.58
CA LEU A 27 -4.54 8.86 -13.07
C LEU A 27 -5.65 9.36 -12.12
N ALA A 28 -6.90 9.02 -12.42
CA ALA A 28 -8.00 9.35 -11.54
C ALA A 28 -7.88 8.58 -10.22
N VAL A 29 -7.95 9.30 -9.11
CA VAL A 29 -7.85 8.76 -7.75
C VAL A 29 -9.20 8.86 -7.06
N THR A 30 -9.55 7.86 -6.26
CA THR A 30 -10.75 7.86 -5.42
C THR A 30 -10.38 7.42 -4.01
N ARG A 31 -10.62 8.30 -3.03
CA ARG A 31 -10.59 7.94 -1.61
C ARG A 31 -11.96 7.35 -1.24
N ALA A 32 -11.99 6.18 -0.62
CA ALA A 32 -13.24 5.50 -0.28
C ALA A 32 -13.11 4.72 1.03
N ALA A 33 -14.22 4.59 1.76
CA ALA A 33 -14.27 3.74 2.96
C ALA A 33 -14.65 2.29 2.66
N GLU A 34 -15.25 2.04 1.49
CA GLU A 34 -15.84 0.74 1.14
C GLU A 34 -15.15 0.10 -0.07
N THR A 35 -15.05 -1.22 -0.05
CA THR A 35 -14.46 -2.03 -1.13
C THR A 35 -15.20 -1.90 -2.46
N ARG A 36 -16.50 -1.56 -2.43
CA ARG A 36 -17.32 -1.34 -3.63
C ARG A 36 -16.71 -0.30 -4.58
N ALA A 37 -16.14 0.76 -4.04
CA ALA A 37 -15.50 1.80 -4.85
C ALA A 37 -14.35 1.23 -5.70
N ALA A 38 -13.63 0.24 -5.15
CA ALA A 38 -12.67 -0.52 -5.91
C ALA A 38 -13.40 -1.35 -6.97
N THR A 39 -14.23 -2.32 -6.61
CA THR A 39 -14.80 -3.27 -7.60
C THR A 39 -15.53 -2.58 -8.77
N GLU A 40 -16.21 -1.46 -8.55
CA GLU A 40 -16.92 -0.71 -9.60
C GLU A 40 -16.02 0.15 -10.51
N ASN A 41 -14.80 0.48 -10.06
CA ASN A 41 -13.86 1.34 -10.81
C ASN A 41 -12.48 0.66 -10.96
N PRO A 42 -12.37 -0.41 -11.78
CA PRO A 42 -11.12 -1.16 -11.95
C PRO A 42 -9.97 -0.37 -12.59
N GLY A 43 -10.29 0.71 -13.32
CA GLY A 43 -9.32 1.59 -13.98
C GLY A 43 -8.92 2.86 -13.22
N LYS A 44 -9.42 3.05 -11.98
CA LYS A 44 -9.05 4.19 -11.12
C LYS A 44 -8.17 3.72 -9.97
N ALA A 45 -7.24 4.56 -9.54
CA ALA A 45 -6.55 4.32 -8.29
C ALA A 45 -7.54 4.47 -7.13
N VAL A 46 -7.56 3.50 -6.22
CA VAL A 46 -8.45 3.55 -5.05
C VAL A 46 -7.64 3.49 -3.76
N LEU A 47 -7.89 4.47 -2.89
CA LEU A 47 -7.30 4.60 -1.57
C LEU A 47 -8.38 4.28 -0.53
N LEU A 48 -8.30 3.09 0.05
CA LEU A 48 -9.27 2.55 1.00
C LEU A 48 -8.93 2.98 2.43
N VAL A 49 -9.79 3.80 3.00
CA VAL A 49 -9.64 4.43 4.31
C VAL A 49 -10.95 4.25 5.07
N SER A 50 -11.04 3.20 5.89
CA SER A 50 -12.23 2.88 6.68
C SER A 50 -12.04 3.22 8.16
N GLU A 51 -13.13 3.62 8.83
CA GLU A 51 -13.16 3.65 10.29
C GLU A 51 -13.36 2.25 10.89
N ASP A 52 -13.99 1.36 10.14
CA ASP A 52 -14.15 -0.04 10.47
C ASP A 52 -13.19 -0.89 9.62
N GLU A 53 -11.96 -1.02 10.14
CA GLU A 53 -10.91 -1.75 9.45
C GLU A 53 -11.16 -3.27 9.40
N ALA A 54 -11.93 -3.82 10.36
CA ALA A 54 -12.24 -5.24 10.37
C ALA A 54 -13.24 -5.58 9.25
N ASP A 55 -14.34 -4.83 9.16
CA ASP A 55 -15.32 -5.02 8.08
C ASP A 55 -14.67 -4.78 6.71
N LEU A 56 -13.80 -3.77 6.58
CA LEU A 56 -13.05 -3.54 5.34
C LEU A 56 -12.24 -4.77 4.93
N VAL A 57 -11.49 -5.37 5.85
CA VAL A 57 -10.67 -6.57 5.56
C VAL A 57 -11.55 -7.78 5.21
N ALA A 58 -12.65 -7.98 5.92
CA ALA A 58 -13.60 -9.04 5.63
C ALA A 58 -14.20 -8.89 4.22
N ASP A 59 -14.61 -7.67 3.86
CA ASP A 59 -15.13 -7.36 2.53
C ASP A 59 -14.10 -7.56 1.42
N LEU A 60 -12.82 -7.23 1.69
CA LEU A 60 -11.73 -7.45 0.74
C LEU A 60 -11.48 -8.93 0.47
N GLU A 61 -11.62 -9.79 1.48
CA GLU A 61 -11.56 -11.25 1.30
C GLU A 61 -12.71 -11.76 0.43
N VAL A 62 -13.94 -11.28 0.69
CA VAL A 62 -15.13 -11.66 -0.10
C VAL A 62 -14.99 -11.21 -1.55
N CYS A 63 -14.48 -10.00 -1.79
CA CYS A 63 -14.35 -9.42 -3.12
C CYS A 63 -13.03 -9.78 -3.83
N ARG A 64 -12.16 -10.59 -3.21
CA ARG A 64 -10.80 -10.86 -3.68
C ARG A 64 -10.72 -11.15 -5.17
N ASP A 65 -11.53 -12.11 -5.63
CA ASP A 65 -11.45 -12.59 -7.02
C ASP A 65 -11.85 -11.49 -8.02
N GLN A 66 -12.81 -10.62 -7.68
CA GLN A 66 -13.17 -9.46 -8.51
C GLN A 66 -12.05 -8.40 -8.54
N LEU A 67 -11.30 -8.30 -7.45
CA LEU A 67 -10.21 -7.33 -7.31
C LEU A 67 -8.93 -7.79 -8.01
N LEU A 68 -8.81 -9.08 -8.39
CA LEU A 68 -7.68 -9.60 -9.17
C LEU A 68 -7.65 -9.05 -10.60
N ASP A 69 -8.81 -8.74 -11.19
CA ASP A 69 -8.92 -8.22 -12.56
C ASP A 69 -8.65 -6.71 -12.66
N ARG A 70 -8.27 -6.06 -11.55
CA ARG A 70 -8.00 -4.62 -11.52
C ARG A 70 -6.73 -4.27 -12.28
N THR A 71 -6.81 -3.22 -13.09
CA THR A 71 -5.68 -2.68 -13.84
C THR A 71 -5.03 -1.48 -13.16
N ALA A 72 -5.77 -0.74 -12.33
CA ALA A 72 -5.24 0.39 -11.58
C ALA A 72 -4.90 0.02 -10.11
N PRO A 73 -3.96 0.75 -9.48
CA PRO A 73 -3.55 0.49 -8.11
C PRO A 73 -4.69 0.57 -7.10
N MET A 74 -4.59 -0.24 -6.05
CA MET A 74 -5.43 -0.13 -4.86
C MET A 74 -4.58 -0.20 -3.62
N VAL A 75 -4.75 0.78 -2.74
CA VAL A 75 -4.03 0.91 -1.47
C VAL A 75 -5.03 0.82 -0.33
N VAL A 76 -4.71 0.02 0.67
CA VAL A 76 -5.50 -0.12 1.89
C VAL A 76 -4.69 0.43 3.05
N PHE A 77 -5.27 1.36 3.79
CA PHE A 77 -4.62 1.92 4.98
C PHE A 77 -5.15 1.19 6.21
N LEU A 78 -4.25 0.57 6.98
CA LEU A 78 -4.60 -0.17 8.19
C LEU A 78 -3.75 0.32 9.38
N MET A 79 -4.39 0.48 10.53
CA MET A 79 -3.72 0.88 11.75
C MET A 79 -2.91 -0.29 12.31
N ARG A 80 -1.67 -0.02 12.71
CA ARG A 80 -0.86 -1.01 13.43
C ARG A 80 -1.47 -1.31 14.79
N GLY A 81 -1.59 -2.59 15.11
CA GLY A 81 -2.29 -3.07 16.31
C GLY A 81 -3.80 -2.85 16.25
N GLY A 82 -4.32 -2.38 15.11
CA GLY A 82 -5.73 -2.08 14.89
C GLY A 82 -6.61 -3.32 14.77
N THR A 83 -7.90 -3.09 14.51
CA THR A 83 -8.87 -4.15 14.24
C THR A 83 -8.60 -4.80 12.88
N GLY A 84 -8.17 -4.03 11.87
CA GLY A 84 -7.85 -4.54 10.55
C GLY A 84 -6.67 -5.53 10.55
N GLN A 85 -5.62 -5.23 11.32
CA GLN A 85 -4.47 -6.15 11.43
C GLN A 85 -4.87 -7.49 12.07
N ARG A 86 -5.73 -7.47 13.08
CA ARG A 86 -6.24 -8.67 13.72
C ARG A 86 -7.12 -9.48 12.76
N GLN A 87 -8.03 -8.81 12.06
CA GLN A 87 -8.88 -9.44 11.05
C GLN A 87 -8.05 -10.05 9.91
N LEU A 88 -6.99 -9.38 9.47
CA LEU A 88 -6.07 -9.88 8.45
C LEU A 88 -5.41 -11.20 8.87
N ALA A 89 -5.01 -11.33 10.14
CA ALA A 89 -4.45 -12.57 10.66
C ALA A 89 -5.46 -13.74 10.65
N GLU A 90 -6.75 -13.42 10.74
CA GLU A 90 -7.87 -14.38 10.68
C GLU A 90 -8.37 -14.63 9.25
N SER A 91 -7.81 -13.95 8.25
CA SER A 91 -8.23 -14.00 6.83
C SER A 91 -7.10 -14.52 5.93
N PRO A 92 -6.89 -15.85 5.81
CA PRO A 92 -5.71 -16.42 5.18
C PRO A 92 -5.57 -16.10 3.68
N GLY A 93 -6.68 -15.97 2.95
CA GLY A 93 -6.67 -15.63 1.54
C GLY A 93 -6.12 -14.23 1.32
N PHE A 94 -6.65 -13.27 2.04
CA PHE A 94 -6.24 -11.87 2.00
C PHE A 94 -4.81 -11.70 2.51
N ALA A 95 -4.45 -12.35 3.62
CA ALA A 95 -3.08 -12.33 4.15
C ALA A 95 -2.06 -12.90 3.15
N SER A 96 -2.42 -13.93 2.38
CA SER A 96 -1.55 -14.46 1.32
C SER A 96 -1.43 -13.51 0.13
N TRP A 97 -2.48 -12.76 -0.17
CA TRP A 97 -2.51 -11.82 -1.30
C TRP A 97 -1.75 -10.53 -1.01
N VAL A 98 -1.73 -10.09 0.26
CA VAL A 98 -0.99 -8.91 0.72
C VAL A 98 0.50 -9.20 0.94
N ARG A 99 0.87 -10.45 1.27
CA ARG A 99 2.24 -10.85 1.62
C ARG A 99 3.23 -10.48 0.50
N GLY A 100 4.17 -9.58 0.82
CA GLY A 100 5.19 -9.09 -0.12
C GLY A 100 4.90 -7.71 -0.75
N SER A 101 3.73 -7.12 -0.47
CA SER A 101 3.34 -5.76 -0.89
C SER A 101 3.05 -4.84 0.32
N ASP A 102 3.65 -5.16 1.47
CA ASP A 102 3.53 -4.44 2.76
C ASP A 102 4.77 -3.57 3.02
N PRO A 103 4.85 -2.35 2.46
CA PRO A 103 5.79 -1.37 2.97
C PRO A 103 5.30 -0.89 4.35
N ASP A 104 5.85 -1.45 5.42
CA ASP A 104 5.64 -0.96 6.80
C ASP A 104 6.66 0.14 7.12
N PRO A 105 6.26 1.43 7.21
CA PRO A 105 7.16 2.55 7.45
C PRO A 105 7.88 2.50 8.79
N HIS A 106 7.29 1.86 9.81
CA HIS A 106 7.94 1.77 11.12
C HIS A 106 8.76 0.49 11.29
N GLN A 107 8.47 -0.60 10.58
CA GLN A 107 9.45 -1.69 10.48
C GLN A 107 10.72 -1.20 9.79
N LEU A 108 10.61 -0.38 8.75
CA LEU A 108 11.75 0.31 8.15
C LEU A 108 12.48 1.27 9.12
N ALA A 109 11.80 1.77 10.15
CA ALA A 109 12.42 2.57 11.20
C ALA A 109 13.05 1.73 12.33
N GLN A 110 12.70 0.44 12.44
CA GLN A 110 13.26 -0.52 13.41
C GLN A 110 14.37 -1.39 12.81
N ILE A 111 14.36 -1.58 11.48
CA ILE A 111 15.38 -2.30 10.73
C ILE A 111 16.53 -1.33 10.41
N ASP A 112 17.77 -1.84 10.45
CA ASP A 112 18.94 -1.09 10.04
C ASP A 112 18.79 -0.61 8.58
N ARG A 113 18.74 0.71 8.41
CA ARG A 113 18.48 1.37 7.13
C ARG A 113 19.51 0.98 6.08
N ASP A 114 20.78 0.87 6.46
CA ASP A 114 21.85 0.55 5.51
C ASP A 114 21.68 -0.87 4.98
N THR A 115 21.24 -1.78 5.86
CA THR A 115 20.86 -3.14 5.49
C THR A 115 19.69 -3.16 4.51
N GLU A 116 18.65 -2.35 4.74
CA GLU A 116 17.50 -2.29 3.83
C GLU A 116 17.76 -1.60 2.51
N ARG A 117 18.62 -0.57 2.49
CA ARG A 117 19.10 0.04 1.25
C ARG A 117 19.89 -0.97 0.42
N ALA A 118 20.80 -1.70 1.06
CA ALA A 118 21.57 -2.75 0.39
C ALA A 118 20.67 -3.88 -0.14
N HIS A 119 19.63 -4.26 0.62
CA HIS A 119 18.65 -5.24 0.16
C HIS A 119 17.85 -4.72 -1.04
N PHE A 120 17.35 -3.49 -0.97
CA PHE A 120 16.63 -2.85 -2.07
C PHE A 120 17.50 -2.77 -3.34
N GLU A 121 18.76 -2.37 -3.21
CA GLU A 121 19.74 -2.32 -4.31
C GLU A 121 20.01 -3.72 -4.88
N SER A 122 20.14 -4.74 -4.03
CA SER A 122 20.31 -6.12 -4.47
C SER A 122 19.08 -6.65 -5.23
N GLU A 123 17.87 -6.25 -4.83
CA GLU A 123 16.62 -6.70 -5.46
C GLU A 123 16.34 -5.99 -6.79
N THR A 124 16.63 -4.68 -6.86
CA THR A 124 16.21 -3.82 -7.98
C THR A 124 17.35 -3.46 -8.93
N GLY A 125 18.61 -3.66 -8.52
CA GLY A 125 19.79 -3.24 -9.25
C GLY A 125 20.04 -1.73 -9.23
N ALA A 126 19.27 -0.96 -8.44
CA ALA A 126 19.39 0.49 -8.36
C ALA A 126 19.23 0.98 -6.91
N THR A 127 19.85 2.13 -6.60
CA THR A 127 19.60 2.79 -5.31
C THR A 127 18.15 3.27 -5.24
N PRO A 128 17.58 3.42 -4.03
CA PRO A 128 16.23 3.97 -3.88
C PRO A 128 16.01 5.28 -4.65
N GLU A 129 16.98 6.20 -4.62
CA GLU A 129 16.90 7.49 -5.32
C GLU A 129 16.91 7.33 -6.84
N ALA A 130 17.79 6.48 -7.36
CA ALA A 130 17.88 6.20 -8.78
C ALA A 130 16.61 5.52 -9.30
N TRP A 131 16.03 4.61 -8.52
CA TRP A 131 14.77 3.94 -8.83
C TRP A 131 13.60 4.92 -8.89
N LEU A 132 13.47 5.81 -7.88
CA LEU A 132 12.43 6.84 -7.85
C LEU A 132 12.49 7.81 -9.04
N ALA A 133 13.70 8.09 -9.54
CA ALA A 133 13.89 8.96 -10.69
C ALA A 133 13.53 8.29 -12.03
N ALA A 134 13.73 6.97 -12.14
CA ALA A 134 13.55 6.21 -13.38
C ALA A 134 12.13 5.66 -13.55
N GLU A 135 11.51 5.20 -12.46
CA GLU A 135 10.28 4.41 -12.51
C GLU A 135 9.09 5.18 -11.92
N ARG A 136 7.94 5.12 -12.61
CA ARG A 136 6.66 5.63 -12.08
C ARG A 136 5.74 4.46 -11.77
N PRO A 137 5.06 4.46 -10.61
CA PRO A 137 4.24 3.31 -10.22
C PRO A 137 2.97 3.25 -11.06
N SER A 138 2.95 2.37 -12.07
CA SER A 138 1.79 2.10 -12.92
C SER A 138 0.97 0.89 -12.46
N THR A 139 1.54 0.05 -11.61
CA THR A 139 0.91 -1.14 -11.03
C THR A 139 0.95 -1.07 -9.52
N THR A 140 0.17 -1.91 -8.85
CA THR A 140 0.19 -1.90 -7.39
C THR A 140 1.50 -2.39 -6.80
N GLU A 141 2.09 -3.43 -7.38
CA GLU A 141 3.40 -3.94 -6.94
C GLU A 141 4.48 -2.85 -7.09
N ASN A 142 4.44 -2.12 -8.20
CA ASN A 142 5.34 -0.99 -8.41
C ASN A 142 5.07 0.14 -7.41
N LEU A 143 3.81 0.42 -7.06
CA LEU A 143 3.47 1.42 -6.03
C LEU A 143 4.02 1.06 -4.64
N ALA A 144 3.87 -0.20 -4.20
CA ALA A 144 4.43 -0.66 -2.93
C ALA A 144 5.96 -0.53 -2.91
N ARG A 145 6.64 -0.93 -4.00
CA ARG A 145 8.09 -0.83 -4.15
C ARG A 145 8.55 0.64 -4.22
N HIS A 146 7.81 1.49 -4.92
CA HIS A 146 8.08 2.92 -5.04
C HIS A 146 7.91 3.63 -3.69
N TYR A 147 6.88 3.28 -2.91
CA TYR A 147 6.70 3.80 -1.56
C TYR A 147 7.82 3.35 -0.61
N ARG A 148 8.27 2.08 -0.68
CA ARG A 148 9.47 1.61 0.06
C ARG A 148 10.72 2.41 -0.31
N ALA A 149 10.97 2.61 -1.61
CA ALA A 149 12.11 3.41 -2.08
C ALA A 149 12.05 4.85 -1.53
N TRP A 150 10.86 5.45 -1.56
CA TRP A 150 10.61 6.79 -1.04
C TRP A 150 10.88 6.89 0.47
N LEU A 151 10.46 5.90 1.25
CA LEU A 151 10.76 5.83 2.69
C LEU A 151 12.27 5.74 2.96
N LEU A 152 13.00 4.97 2.16
CA LEU A 152 14.46 4.83 2.28
C LEU A 152 15.24 6.08 1.85
N ALA A 153 14.65 6.92 0.98
CA ALA A 153 15.25 8.14 0.45
C ALA A 153 14.95 9.41 1.27
N ARG A 154 13.83 9.46 2.01
CA ARG A 154 13.34 10.67 2.71
C ARG A 154 14.01 10.92 4.08
N ARG A 155 14.81 10.00 4.61
CA ARG A 155 15.47 10.12 5.94
C ARG A 155 16.99 10.07 5.85
#